data_AF-A0A4Q3DLW6-F1
#
_entry.id   AF-A0A4Q3DLW6-F1
#
_cell.length_a   1.000
_cell.length_b   1.000
_cell.length_c   1.000
_cell.angle_alpha   90.00
_cell.angle_beta   90.00
_cell.angle_gamma   90.00
#
_symmetry.space_group_name_H-M   'P 1'
#
loop_
_entity.id
_entity.type
_entity.pdbx_description
1 polymer ?
#
loop_
_entity_poly.entity_id
_entity_poly.type
_entity_poly.pdbx_seq_one_letter_code
_entity_poly.pdbx_strand_id
1 'polypeptide(L)'
;MADPHPKGFEAHKFNGSVAPVTEDGVTTFRIQDGECSKVDFGDGRGESDCLNGTVRSVLGHSPQAELGQTLEYRFDVRVDPSLAYEGYLNNDSAGHEPGAWDSHLWLASWEGTFLHNFIYILKVSKKAGITFAGQVCQPPEKLGDWVSFSMKVKWGGDDKAWVAVTCDDRYVFASEGAPSNVAPNCYVQNQCVVGEVRNPKRLLFIPGVKMSGWGHSWKDIGKDSAFIPIQPEGITAQMRNMAVTSGAVLYGPAETALVVKLQEALNALGCDVGKADGVPGKKTRLAALTCRKLADGAMPAQLNVATVQTFVELYAADGVADLPPGELPPEPLVIHVHQSASENDSLEGQMATSIIGTVSGAPGVEELGLLLIGEYNAARGRFDWLNLLLLDDIAKQTGVKDCPGVRIEDWGNGGVHAVVDFSVLGKSYFAKSADCLISKLPENTAREAEFVLTNFGDIARSMVADGTLPGVTHPGLRGLLESVAAGDITIQK
;
A
#
# COMPACT_ATOMS: atom_id res chain seq x y z
N MET A 1 41.54 2.02 13.46
CA MET A 1 41.00 3.29 12.94
C MET A 1 39.82 2.90 12.08
N ALA A 2 38.67 3.56 12.22
CA ALA A 2 37.52 3.28 11.39
C ALA A 2 37.83 3.58 9.91
N ASP A 3 37.30 2.76 9.01
CA ASP A 3 37.35 3.00 7.58
C ASP A 3 36.45 4.18 7.20
N PRO A 4 36.73 4.86 6.08
CA PRO A 4 35.75 5.78 5.52
C PRO A 4 34.46 5.03 5.16
N HIS A 5 33.32 5.71 5.32
CA HIS A 5 32.05 5.18 4.83
C HIS A 5 32.10 4.93 3.30
N PRO A 6 31.24 4.05 2.78
CA PRO A 6 31.17 3.80 1.34
C PRO A 6 31.01 5.08 0.52
N LYS A 7 31.56 5.08 -0.69
CA LYS A 7 31.60 6.25 -1.56
C LYS A 7 30.19 6.83 -1.76
N GLY A 8 30.05 8.13 -1.54
CA GLY A 8 28.78 8.84 -1.67
C GLY A 8 27.92 8.83 -0.41
N PHE A 9 28.35 8.17 0.67
CA PHE A 9 27.64 8.12 1.94
C PHE A 9 28.37 8.86 3.05
N GLU A 10 27.61 9.60 3.85
CA GLU A 10 28.12 10.34 5.01
C GLU A 10 27.19 10.17 6.21
N ALA A 11 27.72 10.30 7.43
CA ALA A 11 26.91 10.26 8.64
C ALA A 11 25.86 11.38 8.61
N HIS A 12 24.59 11.03 8.80
CA HIS A 12 23.53 12.01 8.78
C HIS A 12 23.61 12.94 10.00
N LYS A 13 23.37 14.25 9.80
CA LYS A 13 23.40 15.27 10.86
C LYS A 13 22.41 15.07 12.02
N PHE A 14 21.46 14.15 11.86
CA PHE A 14 20.40 13.85 12.84
C PHE A 14 20.68 12.54 13.60
N ASN A 15 21.85 11.93 13.43
CA ASN A 15 22.23 10.82 14.30
C ASN A 15 22.28 11.28 15.77
N GLY A 16 21.93 10.37 16.68
CA GLY A 16 22.11 10.57 18.12
C GLY A 16 23.58 10.59 18.51
N SER A 17 23.88 10.27 19.78
CA SER A 17 25.28 10.22 20.26
C SER A 17 26.11 9.11 19.60
N VAL A 18 25.45 8.08 19.04
CA VAL A 18 26.09 6.93 18.39
C VAL A 18 25.99 7.05 16.87
N ALA A 19 27.09 7.50 16.26
CA ALA A 19 27.22 7.55 14.80
C ALA A 19 27.45 6.14 14.21
N PRO A 20 27.04 5.88 12.95
CA PRO A 20 27.44 4.69 12.23
C PRO A 20 28.96 4.58 12.11
N VAL A 21 29.50 3.37 12.15
CA VAL A 21 30.95 3.11 12.04
C VAL A 21 31.20 2.07 10.96
N THR A 22 32.17 2.32 10.07
CA THR A 22 32.60 1.36 9.05
C THR A 22 33.94 0.75 9.44
N GLU A 23 34.01 -0.57 9.47
CA GLU A 23 35.23 -1.35 9.71
C GLU A 23 35.20 -2.61 8.83
N ASP A 24 36.33 -2.90 8.18
CA ASP A 24 36.50 -4.05 7.29
C ASP A 24 35.42 -4.12 6.20
N GLY A 25 35.02 -2.95 5.68
CA GLY A 25 33.98 -2.82 4.64
C GLY A 25 32.54 -3.07 5.12
N VAL A 26 32.30 -3.18 6.44
CA VAL A 26 30.97 -3.33 7.04
C VAL A 26 30.63 -2.08 7.85
N THR A 27 29.51 -1.44 7.52
CA THR A 27 28.96 -0.34 8.31
C THR A 27 28.01 -0.88 9.36
N THR A 28 28.28 -0.61 10.63
CA THR A 28 27.41 -0.94 11.76
C THR A 28 26.59 0.28 12.17
N PHE A 29 25.29 0.07 12.30
CA PHE A 29 24.30 1.04 12.76
C PHE A 29 23.74 0.58 14.09
N ARG A 30 23.69 1.46 15.09
CA ARG A 30 23.20 1.12 16.42
C ARG A 30 22.35 2.25 16.99
N ILE A 31 21.16 1.91 17.45
CA ILE A 31 20.29 2.82 18.22
C ILE A 31 20.09 2.26 19.63
N GLN A 32 19.89 3.16 20.58
CA GLN A 32 19.59 2.84 21.98
C GLN A 32 18.39 3.66 22.45
N ASP A 33 17.76 3.20 23.53
CA ASP A 33 16.58 3.85 24.09
C ASP A 33 16.87 5.30 24.47
N GLY A 34 16.05 6.23 23.99
CA GLY A 34 16.20 7.67 24.26
C GLY A 34 17.40 8.39 23.63
N GLU A 35 18.30 7.70 22.91
CA GLU A 35 19.48 8.29 22.26
C GLU A 35 19.11 9.05 20.98
N CYS A 36 18.54 10.23 21.15
CA CYS A 36 17.98 11.08 20.10
C CYS A 36 18.85 12.30 19.77
N SER A 37 18.64 12.89 18.60
CA SER A 37 19.24 14.16 18.22
C SER A 37 18.39 15.35 18.66
N LYS A 38 19.03 16.35 19.28
CA LYS A 38 18.41 17.65 19.62
C LYS A 38 18.54 18.67 18.50
N VAL A 39 19.13 18.29 17.36
CA VAL A 39 19.30 19.19 16.22
C VAL A 39 17.92 19.52 15.66
N ASP A 40 17.63 20.81 15.58
CA ASP A 40 16.42 21.34 14.95
C ASP A 40 16.38 20.92 13.47
N PHE A 41 15.21 20.50 13.00
CA PHE A 41 15.04 20.10 11.60
C PHE A 41 15.31 21.26 10.62
N GLY A 42 15.20 22.51 11.06
CA GLY A 42 15.52 23.73 10.33
C GLY A 42 14.37 24.23 9.47
N ASP A 43 13.14 23.83 9.79
CA ASP A 43 11.91 24.09 9.02
C ASP A 43 11.02 25.18 9.66
N GLY A 44 11.44 25.74 10.79
CA GLY A 44 10.72 26.78 11.53
C GLY A 44 9.70 26.27 12.54
N ARG A 45 9.49 24.94 12.67
CA ARG A 45 8.57 24.36 13.66
C ARG A 45 9.21 24.13 15.04
N GLY A 46 10.53 24.21 15.13
CA GLY A 46 11.26 23.94 16.38
C GLY A 46 11.33 22.45 16.74
N GLU A 47 11.05 21.58 15.77
CA GLU A 47 11.02 20.14 15.98
C GLU A 47 12.41 19.50 15.94
N SER A 48 12.55 18.41 16.69
CA SER A 48 13.76 17.58 16.72
C SER A 48 13.40 16.12 16.90
N ASP A 49 14.37 15.23 16.72
CA ASP A 49 14.20 13.80 16.98
C ASP A 49 13.82 13.54 18.44
N CYS A 50 14.44 14.25 19.38
CA CYS A 50 14.10 14.13 20.80
C CYS A 50 12.66 14.55 21.12
N LEU A 51 12.16 15.61 20.48
CA LEU A 51 10.78 16.06 20.67
C LEU A 51 9.76 15.05 20.11
N ASN A 52 10.11 14.42 18.99
CA ASN A 52 9.26 13.46 18.29
C ASN A 52 9.47 12.00 18.73
N GLY A 53 10.31 11.75 19.73
CA GLY A 53 10.60 10.40 20.23
C GLY A 53 11.33 9.50 19.24
N THR A 54 12.04 10.10 18.28
CA THR A 54 12.76 9.38 17.23
C THR A 54 14.20 9.14 17.65
N VAL A 55 14.72 7.94 17.37
CA VAL A 55 16.16 7.63 17.49
C VAL A 55 16.66 7.05 16.18
N ARG A 56 17.88 7.43 15.78
CA ARG A 56 18.44 7.00 14.50
C ARG A 56 19.96 6.93 14.49
N SER A 57 20.45 6.00 13.70
CA SER A 57 21.84 5.83 13.30
C SER A 57 21.81 5.48 11.81
N VAL A 58 22.08 6.47 10.97
CA VAL A 58 21.88 6.39 9.51
C VAL A 58 22.98 7.14 8.75
N LEU A 59 23.19 6.74 7.50
CA LEU A 59 23.96 7.51 6.51
C LEU A 59 22.99 8.24 5.57
N GLY A 60 23.44 9.35 4.98
CA GLY A 60 22.78 9.98 3.84
C GLY A 60 23.61 9.78 2.58
N HIS A 61 22.96 9.45 1.47
CA HIS A 61 23.62 9.41 0.16
C HIS A 61 23.59 10.78 -0.54
N SER A 62 24.72 11.16 -1.13
CA SER A 62 24.86 12.33 -2.01
C SER A 62 25.57 11.93 -3.31
N PRO A 63 25.08 12.36 -4.49
CA PRO A 63 23.98 13.31 -4.69
C PRO A 63 22.58 12.70 -4.46
N GLN A 64 21.60 13.58 -4.28
CA GLN A 64 20.18 13.21 -4.31
C GLN A 64 19.79 12.75 -5.71
N ALA A 65 18.83 11.84 -5.79
CA ALA A 65 18.28 11.42 -7.07
C ALA A 65 17.29 12.45 -7.62
N GLU A 66 17.22 12.54 -8.94
CA GLU A 66 16.34 13.46 -9.67
C GLU A 66 15.39 12.66 -10.58
N LEU A 67 14.24 13.26 -10.91
CA LEU A 67 13.30 12.66 -11.86
C LEU A 67 13.96 12.45 -13.23
N GLY A 68 13.56 11.38 -13.90
CA GLY A 68 14.12 10.91 -15.17
C GLY A 68 15.33 9.98 -15.02
N GLN A 69 15.99 9.95 -13.86
CA GLN A 69 17.13 9.07 -13.63
C GLN A 69 16.70 7.61 -13.47
N THR A 70 17.51 6.69 -13.99
CA THR A 70 17.44 5.27 -13.64
C THR A 70 18.58 4.92 -12.70
N LEU A 71 18.24 4.40 -11.52
CA LEU A 71 19.18 4.10 -10.45
C LEU A 71 18.95 2.68 -9.90
N GLU A 72 20.02 2.07 -9.43
CA GLU A 72 19.98 0.88 -8.59
C GLU A 72 20.57 1.22 -7.23
N TYR A 73 19.79 1.00 -6.17
CA TYR A 73 20.22 1.07 -4.78
C TYR A 73 20.47 -0.35 -4.32
N ARG A 74 21.71 -0.68 -3.97
CA ARG A 74 22.11 -2.04 -3.59
C ARG A 74 22.88 -2.04 -2.28
N PHE A 75 22.60 -3.02 -1.43
CA PHE A 75 23.36 -3.31 -0.22
C PHE A 75 23.00 -4.71 0.31
N ASP A 76 23.91 -5.35 1.03
CA ASP A 76 23.54 -6.47 1.88
C ASP A 76 23.24 -5.94 3.27
N VAL A 77 22.22 -6.48 3.93
CA VAL A 77 21.85 -6.11 5.30
C VAL A 77 21.79 -7.34 6.20
N ARG A 78 22.21 -7.16 7.46
CA ARG A 78 22.07 -8.13 8.54
C ARG A 78 21.54 -7.41 9.77
N VAL A 79 20.43 -7.89 10.31
CA VAL A 79 19.85 -7.38 11.57
C VAL A 79 20.22 -8.34 12.70
N ASP A 80 20.59 -7.81 13.86
CA ASP A 80 20.93 -8.63 15.01
C ASP A 80 19.74 -9.52 15.43
N PRO A 81 19.94 -10.84 15.60
CA PRO A 81 18.85 -11.77 15.92
C PRO A 81 18.25 -11.55 17.32
N SER A 82 18.88 -10.75 18.18
CA SER A 82 18.32 -10.34 19.47
C SER A 82 17.19 -9.31 19.35
N LEU A 83 16.87 -8.79 18.15
CA LEU A 83 15.77 -7.85 17.93
C LEU A 83 14.50 -8.30 18.65
N ALA A 84 14.02 -7.50 19.62
CA ALA A 84 12.85 -7.81 20.43
C ALA A 84 11.61 -7.00 20.02
N TYR A 85 11.78 -5.98 19.17
CA TYR A 85 10.67 -5.12 18.72
C TYR A 85 9.72 -5.89 17.79
N GLU A 86 8.52 -6.17 18.28
CA GLU A 86 7.49 -6.97 17.59
C GLU A 86 6.79 -6.22 16.43
N GLY A 87 6.99 -4.90 16.30
CA GLY A 87 6.11 -4.05 15.49
C GLY A 87 4.87 -3.63 16.28
N TYR A 88 3.86 -3.10 15.59
CA TYR A 88 2.60 -2.70 16.21
C TYR A 88 1.42 -2.98 15.29
N LEU A 89 0.24 -3.13 15.90
CA LEU A 89 -1.02 -3.10 15.19
C LEU A 89 -1.40 -1.65 14.92
N ASN A 90 -1.53 -1.31 13.64
CA ASN A 90 -1.88 0.01 13.17
C ASN A 90 -3.38 0.06 12.85
N ASN A 91 -4.17 0.60 13.78
CA ASN A 91 -5.63 0.71 13.61
C ASN A 91 -6.05 1.97 12.84
N ASP A 92 -5.14 2.93 12.65
CA ASP A 92 -5.44 4.28 12.14
C ASP A 92 -5.14 4.43 10.64
N SER A 93 -4.53 3.41 10.02
CA SER A 93 -4.24 3.38 8.58
C SER A 93 -4.22 1.94 8.09
N ALA A 94 -4.27 1.75 6.77
CA ALA A 94 -4.03 0.44 6.16
C ALA A 94 -2.60 -0.01 6.54
N GLY A 95 -2.47 -0.76 7.64
CA GLY A 95 -1.18 -1.32 8.03
C GLY A 95 -0.60 -2.12 6.87
N HIS A 96 0.72 -2.03 6.70
CA HIS A 96 1.40 -2.50 5.49
C HIS A 96 1.43 -4.04 5.38
N GLU A 97 1.19 -4.74 6.48
CA GLU A 97 1.20 -6.19 6.56
C GLU A 97 -0.22 -6.74 6.80
N PRO A 98 -0.51 -8.00 6.42
CA PRO A 98 -1.80 -8.63 6.68
C PRO A 98 -2.27 -8.46 8.13
N GLY A 99 -3.51 -8.01 8.30
CA GLY A 99 -4.06 -7.73 9.63
C GLY A 99 -3.62 -6.40 10.23
N ALA A 100 -3.22 -5.43 9.38
CA ALA A 100 -2.85 -4.07 9.76
C ALA A 100 -1.61 -3.97 10.66
N TRP A 101 -0.70 -4.94 10.57
CA TRP A 101 0.58 -4.85 11.26
C TRP A 101 1.52 -3.91 10.53
N ASP A 102 2.36 -3.21 11.30
CA ASP A 102 3.36 -2.29 10.77
C ASP A 102 4.56 -2.17 11.71
N SER A 103 5.59 -1.45 11.27
CA SER A 103 6.83 -1.21 11.99
C SER A 103 7.26 0.26 11.89
N HIS A 104 7.59 0.83 13.05
CA HIS A 104 8.28 2.12 13.16
C HIS A 104 9.80 2.00 12.98
N LEU A 105 10.32 0.77 12.86
CA LEU A 105 11.73 0.46 12.75
C LEU A 105 12.12 0.22 11.29
N TRP A 106 13.04 1.06 10.80
CA TRP A 106 13.43 1.12 9.41
C TRP A 106 14.90 0.74 9.25
N LEU A 107 15.22 0.16 8.09
CA LEU A 107 16.57 -0.15 7.64
C LEU A 107 17.03 0.75 6.49
N ALA A 108 16.09 1.29 5.72
CA ALA A 108 16.37 2.27 4.68
C ALA A 108 15.11 3.03 4.30
N SER A 109 15.26 4.26 3.84
CA SER A 109 14.16 5.06 3.32
C SER A 109 14.54 5.84 2.05
N TRP A 110 13.53 6.02 1.21
CA TRP A 110 13.53 6.91 0.05
C TRP A 110 12.49 7.99 0.28
N GLU A 111 12.93 9.24 0.31
CA GLU A 111 12.13 10.34 0.84
C GLU A 111 12.23 11.57 -0.05
N GLY A 112 11.16 12.36 -0.12
CA GLY A 112 11.24 13.72 -0.62
C GLY A 112 12.05 14.63 0.31
N THR A 113 12.43 15.82 -0.19
CA THR A 113 13.21 16.79 0.59
C THR A 113 12.44 17.49 1.71
N PHE A 114 11.12 17.28 1.78
CA PHE A 114 10.25 17.83 2.82
C PHE A 114 9.87 16.74 3.82
N LEU A 115 9.50 17.17 5.03
CA LEU A 115 9.08 16.26 6.08
C LEU A 115 7.81 15.49 5.69
N HIS A 116 7.64 14.32 6.30
CA HIS A 116 6.49 13.46 6.06
C HIS A 116 6.32 13.05 4.58
N ASN A 117 7.41 12.98 3.81
CA ASN A 117 7.37 12.63 2.39
C ASN A 117 8.11 11.33 2.12
N PHE A 118 7.78 10.28 2.89
CA PHE A 118 8.33 8.94 2.70
C PHE A 118 7.66 8.29 1.48
N ILE A 119 8.47 7.80 0.54
CA ILE A 119 7.98 7.16 -0.69
C ILE A 119 8.09 5.64 -0.57
N TYR A 120 9.27 5.17 -0.17
CA TYR A 120 9.52 3.77 0.10
C TYR A 120 10.30 3.63 1.40
N ILE A 121 9.99 2.57 2.16
CA ILE A 121 10.66 2.24 3.41
C ILE A 121 10.93 0.73 3.42
N LEU A 122 12.18 0.37 3.69
CA LEU A 122 12.55 -0.99 4.08
C LEU A 122 12.39 -1.08 5.61
N LYS A 123 11.44 -1.87 6.06
CA LYS A 123 11.06 -2.00 7.47
C LYS A 123 11.59 -3.29 8.06
N VAL A 124 11.69 -3.35 9.38
CA VAL A 124 11.99 -4.60 10.09
C VAL A 124 11.20 -4.72 11.40
N SER A 125 10.76 -5.92 11.72
CA SER A 125 10.22 -6.27 13.04
C SER A 125 10.56 -7.73 13.36
N LYS A 126 10.50 -8.11 14.63
CA LYS A 126 10.63 -9.51 15.04
C LYS A 126 9.48 -10.37 14.51
N LYS A 127 8.31 -9.78 14.30
CA LYS A 127 7.12 -10.52 13.84
C LYS A 127 7.14 -10.82 12.34
N ALA A 128 7.64 -9.88 11.52
CA ALA A 128 7.56 -9.98 10.06
C ALA A 128 8.92 -10.13 9.36
N GLY A 129 10.02 -9.98 10.11
CA GLY A 129 11.37 -9.96 9.54
C GLY A 129 11.59 -8.63 8.82
N ILE A 130 12.32 -8.67 7.70
CA ILE A 130 12.55 -7.50 6.84
C ILE A 130 11.46 -7.45 5.78
N THR A 131 10.77 -6.31 5.66
CA THR A 131 9.66 -6.12 4.72
C THR A 131 9.84 -4.86 3.87
N PHE A 132 9.42 -4.94 2.60
CA PHE A 132 9.37 -3.81 1.68
C PHE A 132 8.00 -3.76 1.02
N ALA A 133 7.31 -2.62 1.13
CA ALA A 133 5.94 -2.45 0.63
C ALA A 133 4.98 -3.58 1.07
N GLY A 134 5.11 -4.05 2.31
CA GLY A 134 4.30 -5.14 2.88
C GLY A 134 4.75 -6.55 2.50
N GLN A 135 5.71 -6.68 1.58
CA GLN A 135 6.20 -7.97 1.09
C GLN A 135 7.46 -8.40 1.86
N VAL A 136 7.52 -9.69 2.22
CA VAL A 136 8.64 -10.23 3.01
C VAL A 136 9.90 -10.33 2.14
N CYS A 137 10.92 -9.59 2.54
CA CYS A 137 12.28 -9.63 1.98
C CYS A 137 13.08 -10.77 2.63
N GLN A 138 13.11 -10.81 3.96
CA GLN A 138 13.74 -11.85 4.77
C GLN A 138 12.79 -12.19 5.92
N PRO A 139 12.42 -13.47 6.13
CA PRO A 139 11.47 -13.82 7.17
C PRO A 139 12.11 -13.75 8.58
N PRO A 140 11.31 -13.66 9.66
CA PRO A 140 11.78 -13.52 11.04
C PRO A 140 12.86 -14.52 11.48
N GLU A 141 12.69 -15.79 11.10
CA GLU A 141 13.58 -16.90 11.47
C GLU A 141 14.97 -16.80 10.81
N LYS A 142 15.13 -15.87 9.87
CA LYS A 142 16.38 -15.59 9.16
C LYS A 142 17.06 -14.30 9.63
N LEU A 143 16.50 -13.58 10.62
CA LEU A 143 17.23 -12.49 11.24
C LEU A 143 18.56 -13.03 11.82
N GLY A 144 19.64 -12.27 11.63
CA GLY A 144 21.02 -12.71 11.88
C GLY A 144 21.76 -13.23 10.64
N ASP A 145 21.06 -13.61 9.58
CA ASP A 145 21.67 -13.91 8.28
C ASP A 145 21.79 -12.63 7.43
N TRP A 146 22.75 -12.63 6.50
CA TRP A 146 22.84 -11.59 5.47
C TRP A 146 21.77 -11.82 4.40
N VAL A 147 21.11 -10.75 3.96
CA VAL A 147 20.25 -10.73 2.77
C VAL A 147 20.71 -9.62 1.83
N SER A 148 20.81 -9.92 0.53
CA SER A 148 21.11 -8.93 -0.51
C SER A 148 19.84 -8.20 -0.89
N PHE A 149 19.81 -6.88 -0.76
CA PHE A 149 18.74 -6.01 -1.21
C PHE A 149 19.17 -5.24 -2.47
N SER A 150 18.32 -5.21 -3.49
CA SER A 150 18.47 -4.32 -4.65
C SER A 150 17.12 -3.70 -5.00
N MET A 151 17.09 -2.37 -5.13
CA MET A 151 15.98 -1.62 -5.68
C MET A 151 16.44 -0.91 -6.96
N LYS A 152 15.94 -1.36 -8.10
CA LYS A 152 16.08 -0.67 -9.37
C LYS A 152 14.86 0.22 -9.58
N VAL A 153 15.07 1.45 -10.03
CA VAL A 153 14.00 2.41 -10.23
C VAL A 153 14.32 3.36 -11.35
N LYS A 154 13.28 3.74 -12.10
CA LYS A 154 13.26 4.97 -12.88
C LYS A 154 12.40 5.98 -12.16
N TRP A 155 13.03 6.98 -11.56
CA TRP A 155 12.32 8.05 -10.85
C TRP A 155 11.48 8.86 -11.83
N GLY A 156 10.18 8.95 -11.62
CA GLY A 156 9.30 9.76 -12.48
C GLY A 156 7.90 9.92 -11.89
N GLY A 157 7.22 10.98 -12.33
CA GLY A 157 5.82 11.28 -11.98
C GLY A 157 4.86 10.92 -13.10
N ASP A 158 5.21 9.97 -13.96
CA ASP A 158 4.47 9.59 -15.16
C ASP A 158 4.37 8.07 -15.33
N ASP A 159 3.66 7.66 -16.38
CA ASP A 159 3.45 6.26 -16.78
C ASP A 159 4.71 5.61 -17.41
N LYS A 160 5.86 6.28 -17.39
CA LYS A 160 7.14 5.73 -17.87
C LYS A 160 8.07 5.40 -16.72
N ALA A 161 7.67 5.68 -15.49
CA ALA A 161 8.38 5.29 -14.29
C ALA A 161 8.15 3.82 -13.94
N TRP A 162 9.06 3.27 -13.14
CA TRP A 162 9.01 1.89 -12.70
C TRP A 162 9.88 1.67 -11.48
N VAL A 163 9.55 0.67 -10.68
CA VAL A 163 10.30 0.19 -9.52
C VAL A 163 10.33 -1.33 -9.54
N ALA A 164 11.48 -1.92 -9.29
CA ALA A 164 11.66 -3.34 -9.12
C ALA A 164 12.61 -3.60 -7.93
N VAL A 165 12.16 -4.41 -6.98
CA VAL A 165 12.91 -4.72 -5.77
C VAL A 165 13.11 -6.22 -5.67
N THR A 166 14.35 -6.61 -5.41
CA THR A 166 14.76 -8.00 -5.18
C THR A 166 15.44 -8.16 -3.83
N CYS A 167 15.16 -9.28 -3.17
CA CYS A 167 15.89 -9.77 -2.01
C CYS A 167 16.46 -11.16 -2.31
N ASP A 168 17.78 -11.34 -2.21
CA ASP A 168 18.49 -12.54 -2.67
C ASP A 168 18.07 -12.97 -4.10
N ASP A 169 18.08 -12.00 -5.01
CA ASP A 169 17.69 -12.13 -6.43
C ASP A 169 16.22 -12.53 -6.68
N ARG A 170 15.40 -12.67 -5.63
CA ARG A 170 13.95 -12.90 -5.72
C ARG A 170 13.20 -11.57 -5.73
N TYR A 171 12.33 -11.35 -6.71
CA TYR A 171 11.44 -10.19 -6.72
C TYR A 171 10.49 -10.19 -5.53
N VAL A 172 10.46 -9.07 -4.81
CA VAL A 172 9.53 -8.83 -3.69
C VAL A 172 8.55 -7.71 -3.99
N PHE A 173 8.89 -6.81 -4.90
CA PHE A 173 8.00 -5.72 -5.32
C PHE A 173 8.31 -5.33 -6.76
N ALA A 174 7.27 -5.09 -7.56
CA ALA A 174 7.40 -4.54 -8.90
C ALA A 174 6.19 -3.64 -9.21
N SER A 175 6.46 -2.44 -9.71
CA SER A 175 5.48 -1.50 -10.22
C SER A 175 6.00 -0.91 -11.53
N GLU A 176 5.17 -0.95 -12.56
CA GLU A 176 5.52 -0.49 -13.90
C GLU A 176 4.36 0.34 -14.44
N GLY A 177 4.66 1.41 -15.18
CA GLY A 177 3.61 2.20 -15.79
C GLY A 177 2.91 3.19 -14.84
N ALA A 178 3.49 3.45 -13.67
CA ALA A 178 2.94 4.33 -12.65
C ALA A 178 4.03 5.24 -12.06
N PRO A 179 3.66 6.43 -11.56
CA PRO A 179 4.57 7.32 -10.84
C PRO A 179 5.34 6.59 -9.74
N SER A 180 6.67 6.68 -9.77
CA SER A 180 7.52 6.09 -8.75
C SER A 180 7.96 7.09 -7.69
N ASN A 181 7.72 8.38 -7.89
CA ASN A 181 7.98 9.41 -6.88
C ASN A 181 6.77 9.64 -5.96
N VAL A 182 5.79 8.75 -5.99
CA VAL A 182 4.62 8.76 -5.11
C VAL A 182 4.66 7.51 -4.24
N ALA A 183 4.35 7.66 -2.96
CA ALA A 183 4.25 6.51 -2.07
C ALA A 183 3.11 5.60 -2.57
N PRO A 184 3.34 4.29 -2.79
CA PRO A 184 2.29 3.38 -3.23
C PRO A 184 1.19 3.20 -2.18
N ASN A 185 1.53 3.47 -0.91
CA ASN A 185 0.63 3.43 0.24
C ASN A 185 0.87 4.67 1.09
N CYS A 186 -0.13 5.07 1.86
CA CYS A 186 0.10 6.09 2.86
C CYS A 186 0.76 5.52 4.13
N TYR A 187 1.97 6.00 4.42
CA TYR A 187 2.60 5.77 5.72
C TYR A 187 1.94 6.62 6.80
N VAL A 188 1.76 6.10 8.02
CA VAL A 188 1.28 6.92 9.15
C VAL A 188 2.17 8.16 9.35
N GLN A 189 3.47 8.02 9.07
CA GLN A 189 4.43 9.13 9.14
C GLN A 189 4.29 10.14 7.99
N ASN A 190 3.50 9.84 6.95
CA ASN A 190 3.08 10.80 5.92
C ASN A 190 1.81 11.59 6.33
N GLN A 191 1.19 11.29 7.49
CA GLN A 191 -0.02 11.93 7.99
C GLN A 191 -1.29 11.73 7.14
N CYS A 192 -1.25 10.88 6.11
CA CYS A 192 -2.39 10.41 5.33
C CYS A 192 -3.50 11.42 5.05
N VAL A 193 -3.09 12.61 4.60
CA VAL A 193 -4.02 13.69 4.25
C VAL A 193 -4.77 13.29 2.99
N VAL A 194 -6.09 13.16 3.11
CA VAL A 194 -6.98 12.80 2.00
C VAL A 194 -6.86 13.85 0.88
N GLY A 195 -6.71 13.38 -0.36
CA GLY A 195 -6.57 14.24 -1.55
C GLY A 195 -5.18 14.85 -1.76
N GLU A 196 -4.22 14.65 -0.84
CA GLU A 196 -2.86 15.18 -0.99
C GLU A 196 -1.92 14.13 -1.63
N VAL A 197 -1.53 14.37 -2.88
CA VAL A 197 -0.49 13.55 -3.55
C VAL A 197 0.86 14.27 -3.48
N ARG A 198 1.75 13.76 -2.63
CA ARG A 198 3.12 14.30 -2.50
C ARG A 198 4.00 13.80 -3.63
N ASN A 199 4.53 14.73 -4.42
CA ASN A 199 5.30 14.50 -5.65
C ASN A 199 6.68 15.17 -5.61
N PRO A 200 7.62 14.67 -4.80
CA PRO A 200 8.96 15.23 -4.73
C PRO A 200 9.69 15.15 -6.08
N LYS A 201 10.47 16.21 -6.37
CA LYS A 201 11.35 16.31 -7.55
C LYS A 201 12.77 15.82 -7.27
N ARG A 202 13.09 15.66 -5.99
CA ARG A 202 14.39 15.21 -5.48
C ARG A 202 14.18 14.18 -4.40
N LEU A 203 14.96 13.12 -4.47
CA LEU A 203 14.82 11.95 -3.63
C LEU A 203 16.10 11.75 -2.82
N LEU A 204 15.92 11.73 -1.50
CA LEU A 204 16.91 11.34 -0.53
C LEU A 204 16.95 9.81 -0.45
N PHE A 205 18.14 9.26 -0.26
CA PHE A 205 18.32 7.86 0.13
C PHE A 205 19.08 7.83 1.45
N ILE A 206 18.46 7.21 2.45
CA ILE A 206 18.94 7.19 3.84
C ILE A 206 18.96 5.74 4.33
N PRO A 207 20.08 5.00 4.20
CA PRO A 207 20.23 3.68 4.81
C PRO A 207 20.68 3.76 6.27
N GLY A 208 20.24 2.78 7.07
CA GLY A 208 20.59 2.60 8.47
C GLY A 208 19.37 2.37 9.35
N VAL A 209 19.58 2.33 10.66
CA VAL A 209 18.51 2.01 11.61
C VAL A 209 17.86 3.30 12.12
N LYS A 210 16.54 3.39 11.97
CA LYS A 210 15.72 4.47 12.55
C LYS A 210 14.49 3.88 13.23
N MET A 211 14.25 4.23 14.48
CA MET A 211 12.99 4.01 15.18
C MET A 211 12.24 5.34 15.26
N SER A 212 11.12 5.44 14.55
CA SER A 212 10.26 6.63 14.62
C SER A 212 9.35 6.56 15.85
N GLY A 213 9.36 7.59 16.68
CA GLY A 213 8.46 7.66 17.83
C GLY A 213 7.00 7.92 17.47
N TRP A 214 6.21 8.20 18.51
CA TRP A 214 4.80 8.59 18.44
C TRP A 214 4.59 10.08 18.13
N GLY A 215 5.67 10.85 17.93
CA GLY A 215 5.61 12.30 17.69
C GLY A 215 5.38 13.11 18.97
N HIS A 216 5.36 14.44 18.83
CA HIS A 216 5.22 15.34 19.98
C HIS A 216 3.83 15.31 20.65
N SER A 217 2.80 14.83 19.94
CA SER A 217 1.41 14.69 20.40
C SER A 217 1.09 13.31 20.99
N TRP A 218 2.11 12.55 21.38
CA TRP A 218 1.97 11.19 21.92
C TRP A 218 0.98 11.07 23.10
N LYS A 219 0.83 12.13 23.91
CA LYS A 219 -0.13 12.16 25.03
C LYS A 219 -1.57 12.15 24.54
N ASP A 220 -1.83 12.85 23.45
CA ASP A 220 -3.17 13.01 22.87
C ASP A 220 -3.70 11.67 22.34
N ILE A 221 -2.78 10.77 21.96
CA ILE A 221 -3.08 9.41 21.49
C ILE A 221 -2.85 8.33 22.58
N GLY A 222 -2.84 8.73 23.85
CA GLY A 222 -2.83 7.82 25.00
C GLY A 222 -1.56 6.98 25.15
N LYS A 223 -0.41 7.43 24.64
CA LYS A 223 0.88 6.78 24.88
C LYS A 223 1.51 7.29 26.18
N ASP A 224 2.46 6.54 26.73
CA ASP A 224 3.19 6.91 27.96
C ASP A 224 4.46 7.74 27.69
N SER A 225 4.95 7.73 26.45
CA SER A 225 6.15 8.43 26.01
C SER A 225 6.06 8.74 24.51
N ALA A 226 6.81 9.76 24.08
CA ALA A 226 7.04 9.98 22.65
C ALA A 226 7.85 8.83 22.03
N PHE A 227 8.69 8.17 22.83
CA PHE A 227 9.58 7.10 22.39
C PHE A 227 8.87 5.75 22.40
N ILE A 228 9.19 4.94 21.40
CA ILE A 228 8.92 3.50 21.43
C ILE A 228 10.05 2.84 22.21
N PRO A 229 9.77 2.03 23.26
CA PRO A 229 10.80 1.38 24.04
C PRO A 229 11.73 0.52 23.19
N ILE A 230 13.04 0.67 23.41
CA ILE A 230 14.07 -0.18 22.81
C ILE A 230 14.64 -1.12 23.88
N GLN A 231 14.90 -2.36 23.49
CA GLN A 231 15.56 -3.37 24.33
C GLN A 231 16.90 -2.86 24.92
N PRO A 232 17.30 -3.28 26.14
CA PRO A 232 18.46 -2.73 26.84
C PRO A 232 19.78 -2.77 26.05
N GLU A 233 19.99 -3.82 25.26
CA GLU A 233 21.15 -4.01 24.40
C GLU A 233 21.12 -3.15 23.13
N GLY A 234 20.06 -2.36 22.91
CA GLY A 234 19.85 -1.57 21.71
C GLY A 234 19.43 -2.41 20.49
N ILE A 235 19.23 -1.75 19.37
CA ILE A 235 19.00 -2.41 18.07
C ILE A 235 20.21 -2.17 17.19
N THR A 236 20.72 -3.25 16.62
CA THR A 236 21.89 -3.22 15.73
C THR A 236 21.54 -3.80 14.37
N ALA A 237 21.93 -3.09 13.31
CA ALA A 237 21.98 -3.65 11.97
C ALA A 237 23.32 -3.33 11.33
N GLN A 238 23.71 -4.17 10.38
CA GLN A 238 24.96 -4.03 9.64
C GLN A 238 24.65 -4.04 8.15
N MET A 239 25.39 -3.24 7.40
CA MET A 239 25.31 -3.21 5.95
C MET A 239 26.70 -3.29 5.33
N ARG A 240 26.78 -3.94 4.18
CA ARG A 240 27.97 -3.97 3.33
C ARG A 240 27.56 -3.87 1.87
N ASN A 241 28.54 -3.71 0.98
CA ASN A 241 28.30 -3.61 -0.46
C ASN A 241 27.30 -2.49 -0.83
N MET A 242 27.28 -1.41 -0.03
CA MET A 242 26.37 -0.27 -0.26
C MET A 242 26.80 0.51 -1.51
N ALA A 243 25.91 0.62 -2.48
CA ALA A 243 26.15 1.35 -3.71
C ALA A 243 24.87 1.96 -4.27
N VAL A 244 25.02 3.11 -4.95
CA VAL A 244 24.01 3.68 -5.82
C VAL A 244 24.61 3.80 -7.22
N THR A 245 24.05 3.09 -8.18
CA THR A 245 24.57 3.03 -9.55
C THR A 245 23.54 3.54 -10.55
N SER A 246 23.97 4.38 -11.49
CA SER A 246 23.13 4.91 -12.56
C SER A 246 22.98 3.93 -13.72
N GLY A 247 21.93 4.10 -14.52
CA GLY A 247 21.71 3.31 -15.73
C GLY A 247 21.05 1.97 -15.46
N ALA A 248 20.30 1.86 -14.36
CA ALA A 248 19.52 0.66 -14.08
C ALA A 248 18.54 0.36 -15.23
N VAL A 249 18.44 -0.93 -15.56
CA VAL A 249 17.53 -1.44 -16.58
C VAL A 249 16.52 -2.34 -15.90
N LEU A 250 15.23 -2.13 -16.20
CA LEU A 250 14.13 -2.93 -15.66
C LEU A 250 14.21 -4.38 -16.15
N TYR A 251 14.20 -4.57 -17.47
CA TYR A 251 14.33 -5.87 -18.12
C TYR A 251 15.79 -6.11 -18.51
N GLY A 252 16.51 -6.88 -17.71
CA GLY A 252 17.87 -7.31 -18.04
C GLY A 252 17.88 -8.32 -19.19
N PRO A 253 19.07 -8.81 -19.60
CA PRO A 253 19.17 -9.80 -20.67
C PRO A 253 18.36 -11.08 -20.41
N ALA A 254 18.30 -11.53 -19.16
CA ALA A 254 17.54 -12.72 -18.77
C ALA A 254 16.02 -12.49 -18.91
N GLU A 255 15.50 -11.39 -18.35
CA GLU A 255 14.08 -11.07 -18.43
C GLU A 255 13.65 -10.72 -19.86
N THR A 256 14.52 -10.05 -20.63
CA THR A 256 14.29 -9.81 -22.07
C THR A 256 14.10 -11.13 -22.82
N ALA A 257 14.93 -12.14 -22.54
CA ALA A 257 14.78 -13.46 -23.14
C ALA A 257 13.47 -14.15 -22.71
N LEU A 258 12.99 -13.93 -21.49
CA LEU A 258 11.68 -14.44 -21.04
C LEU A 258 10.54 -13.74 -21.77
N VAL A 259 10.61 -12.43 -21.97
CA VAL A 259 9.60 -11.69 -22.74
C VAL A 259 9.55 -12.18 -24.18
N VAL A 260 10.71 -12.42 -24.83
CA VAL A 260 10.76 -13.01 -26.18
C VAL A 260 10.04 -14.36 -26.21
N LYS A 261 10.35 -15.27 -25.27
CA LYS A 261 9.68 -16.58 -25.18
C LYS A 261 8.17 -16.45 -25.00
N LEU A 262 7.72 -15.55 -24.13
CA LEU A 262 6.30 -15.28 -23.93
C LEU A 262 5.65 -14.76 -25.22
N GLN A 263 6.29 -13.81 -25.90
CA GLN A 263 5.76 -13.25 -27.15
C GLN A 263 5.66 -14.31 -28.25
N GLU A 264 6.66 -15.19 -28.38
CA GLU A 264 6.63 -16.33 -29.31
C GLU A 264 5.49 -17.31 -28.99
N ALA A 265 5.31 -17.66 -27.72
CA ALA A 265 4.22 -18.54 -27.27
C ALA A 265 2.85 -17.93 -27.59
N LEU A 266 2.62 -16.66 -27.25
CA LEU A 266 1.36 -15.96 -27.51
C LEU A 266 1.07 -15.84 -29.02
N ASN A 267 2.09 -15.58 -29.84
CA ASN A 267 1.93 -15.53 -31.29
C ASN A 267 1.62 -16.91 -31.89
N ALA A 268 2.25 -17.99 -31.39
CA ALA A 268 1.93 -19.35 -31.82
C ALA A 268 0.48 -19.74 -31.52
N LEU A 269 -0.11 -19.15 -30.47
CA LEU A 269 -1.52 -19.29 -30.09
C LEU A 269 -2.48 -18.38 -30.88
N GLY A 270 -1.95 -17.52 -31.77
CA GLY A 270 -2.74 -16.62 -32.62
C GLY A 270 -3.12 -15.27 -31.99
N CYS A 271 -2.51 -14.88 -30.87
CA CYS A 271 -2.93 -13.72 -30.07
C CYS A 271 -2.28 -12.37 -30.49
N ASP A 272 -1.68 -12.29 -31.69
CA ASP A 272 -0.95 -11.15 -32.28
C ASP A 272 -0.39 -10.13 -31.26
N VAL A 273 0.78 -10.44 -30.71
CA VAL A 273 1.51 -9.51 -29.84
C VAL A 273 2.53 -8.66 -30.59
N GLY A 274 2.55 -8.74 -31.92
CA GLY A 274 3.60 -8.16 -32.75
C GLY A 274 4.90 -8.98 -32.74
N LYS A 275 6.01 -8.32 -33.07
CA LYS A 275 7.33 -8.98 -33.13
C LYS A 275 7.78 -9.40 -31.73
N ALA A 276 8.34 -10.62 -31.61
CA ALA A 276 9.03 -11.04 -30.40
C ALA A 276 10.36 -10.28 -30.25
N ASP A 277 10.32 -9.12 -29.61
CA ASP A 277 11.41 -8.17 -29.46
C ASP A 277 11.92 -8.02 -28.01
N GLY A 278 11.29 -8.74 -27.08
CA GLY A 278 11.65 -8.70 -25.67
C GLY A 278 11.10 -7.48 -24.92
N VAL A 279 10.24 -6.68 -25.55
CA VAL A 279 9.60 -5.51 -24.94
C VAL A 279 8.13 -5.82 -24.62
N PRO A 280 7.73 -5.86 -23.33
CA PRO A 280 6.36 -6.16 -22.95
C PRO A 280 5.47 -4.91 -23.13
N GLY A 281 5.14 -4.60 -24.38
CA GLY A 281 4.25 -3.50 -24.74
C GLY A 281 2.78 -3.78 -24.41
N LYS A 282 1.90 -2.80 -24.67
CA LYS A 282 0.46 -2.89 -24.39
C LYS A 282 -0.18 -4.17 -24.97
N LYS A 283 0.15 -4.54 -26.21
CA LYS A 283 -0.35 -5.77 -26.85
C LYS A 283 0.11 -7.03 -26.11
N THR A 284 1.39 -7.12 -25.76
CA THR A 284 1.93 -8.28 -25.02
C THR A 284 1.30 -8.41 -23.64
N ARG A 285 1.16 -7.31 -22.89
CA ARG A 285 0.52 -7.32 -21.56
C ARG A 285 -0.94 -7.72 -21.63
N LEU A 286 -1.67 -7.19 -22.60
CA LEU A 286 -3.07 -7.55 -22.83
C LEU A 286 -3.19 -9.05 -23.17
N ALA A 287 -2.44 -9.52 -24.16
CA ALA A 287 -2.50 -10.91 -24.57
C ALA A 287 -2.05 -11.88 -23.48
N ALA A 288 -1.09 -11.52 -22.63
CA ALA A 288 -0.73 -12.35 -21.49
C ALA A 288 -1.92 -12.60 -20.56
N LEU A 289 -2.82 -11.63 -20.41
CA LEU A 289 -4.02 -11.76 -19.57
C LEU A 289 -5.21 -12.40 -20.28
N THR A 290 -5.27 -12.34 -21.61
CA THR A 290 -6.51 -12.65 -22.36
C THR A 290 -6.37 -13.70 -23.45
N CYS A 291 -5.14 -14.12 -23.79
CA CYS A 291 -4.94 -15.02 -24.92
C CYS A 291 -5.67 -16.35 -24.73
N ARG A 292 -5.70 -16.88 -23.50
CA ARG A 292 -6.44 -18.08 -23.13
C ARG A 292 -7.09 -17.96 -21.76
N LYS A 293 -8.24 -18.61 -21.58
CA LYS A 293 -8.90 -18.75 -20.27
C LYS A 293 -8.19 -19.84 -19.46
N LEU A 294 -7.27 -19.42 -18.61
CA LEU A 294 -6.54 -20.31 -17.70
C LEU A 294 -7.40 -20.67 -16.48
N ALA A 295 -6.94 -21.63 -15.67
CA ALA A 295 -7.60 -22.02 -14.43
C ALA A 295 -7.66 -20.86 -13.42
N ASP A 296 -8.76 -20.81 -12.64
CA ASP A 296 -8.95 -19.78 -11.63
C ASP A 296 -7.79 -19.77 -10.62
N GLY A 297 -7.27 -18.57 -10.33
CA GLY A 297 -6.14 -18.36 -9.41
C GLY A 297 -4.75 -18.73 -9.98
N ALA A 298 -4.64 -19.26 -11.20
CA ALA A 298 -3.35 -19.57 -11.80
C ALA A 298 -2.64 -18.35 -12.40
N MET A 299 -3.42 -17.35 -12.86
CA MET A 299 -2.90 -16.19 -13.59
C MET A 299 -2.50 -15.07 -12.63
N PRO A 300 -1.27 -14.52 -12.72
CA PRO A 300 -0.91 -13.29 -12.03
C PRO A 300 -1.78 -12.11 -12.49
N ALA A 301 -2.07 -11.17 -11.60
CA ALA A 301 -2.93 -10.01 -11.91
C ALA A 301 -2.37 -9.10 -13.02
N GLN A 302 -1.05 -9.08 -13.21
CA GLN A 302 -0.38 -8.26 -14.22
C GLN A 302 0.88 -8.95 -14.75
N LEU A 303 1.16 -8.79 -16.04
CA LEU A 303 2.49 -9.07 -16.61
C LEU A 303 3.43 -7.93 -16.22
N ASN A 304 4.52 -8.23 -15.52
CA ASN A 304 5.61 -7.33 -15.17
C ASN A 304 6.92 -8.12 -15.04
N VAL A 305 8.02 -7.47 -14.65
CA VAL A 305 9.34 -8.09 -14.51
C VAL A 305 9.35 -9.25 -13.50
N ALA A 306 8.52 -9.19 -12.46
CA ALA A 306 8.42 -10.24 -11.44
C ALA A 306 7.56 -11.43 -11.87
N THR A 307 6.60 -11.23 -12.76
CA THR A 307 5.62 -12.27 -13.16
C THR A 307 5.87 -12.87 -14.55
N VAL A 308 6.79 -12.32 -15.34
CA VAL A 308 7.06 -12.77 -16.71
C VAL A 308 7.40 -14.26 -16.79
N GLN A 309 8.18 -14.78 -15.84
CA GLN A 309 8.51 -16.21 -15.78
C GLN A 309 7.25 -17.07 -15.60
N THR A 310 6.35 -16.68 -14.69
CA THR A 310 5.08 -17.38 -14.48
C THR A 310 4.21 -17.38 -15.73
N PHE A 311 4.13 -16.26 -16.46
CA PHE A 311 3.41 -16.23 -17.73
C PHE A 311 4.04 -17.14 -18.80
N VAL A 312 5.38 -17.20 -18.87
CA VAL A 312 6.06 -18.14 -19.78
C VAL A 312 5.68 -19.58 -19.45
N GLU A 313 5.69 -19.97 -18.18
CA GLU A 313 5.33 -21.31 -17.73
C GLU A 313 3.86 -21.63 -18.04
N LEU A 314 2.94 -20.70 -17.76
CA LEU A 314 1.52 -20.87 -18.03
C LEU A 314 1.23 -21.07 -19.52
N TYR A 315 1.87 -20.31 -20.41
CA TYR A 315 1.63 -20.41 -21.85
C TYR A 315 2.47 -21.49 -22.56
N ALA A 316 3.46 -22.05 -21.88
CA ALA A 316 4.23 -23.21 -22.36
C ALA A 316 3.61 -24.56 -21.94
N ALA A 317 2.60 -24.56 -21.07
CA ALA A 317 1.97 -25.79 -20.59
C ALA A 317 1.20 -26.54 -21.70
N ASP A 318 1.23 -27.87 -21.64
CA ASP A 318 0.49 -28.72 -22.57
C ASP A 318 -1.03 -28.47 -22.47
N GLY A 319 -1.71 -28.48 -23.61
CA GLY A 319 -3.17 -28.27 -23.69
C GLY A 319 -3.63 -26.81 -23.67
N VAL A 320 -2.74 -25.84 -23.46
CA VAL A 320 -3.08 -24.40 -23.50
C VAL A 320 -3.66 -23.98 -24.86
N ALA A 321 -3.18 -24.58 -25.94
CA ALA A 321 -3.69 -24.33 -27.29
C ALA A 321 -5.18 -24.66 -27.46
N ASP A 322 -5.68 -25.65 -26.72
CA ASP A 322 -7.07 -26.13 -26.79
C ASP A 322 -8.01 -25.33 -25.88
N LEU A 323 -7.47 -24.47 -25.02
CA LEU A 323 -8.28 -23.62 -24.16
C LEU A 323 -9.03 -22.56 -24.99
N PRO A 324 -10.24 -22.16 -24.56
CA PRO A 324 -10.94 -21.07 -25.20
C PRO A 324 -10.17 -19.74 -24.99
N PRO A 325 -10.39 -18.73 -25.86
CA PRO A 325 -9.89 -17.38 -25.63
C PRO A 325 -10.28 -16.89 -24.24
N GLY A 326 -9.37 -16.18 -23.57
CA GLY A 326 -9.66 -15.51 -22.33
C GLY A 326 -10.57 -14.31 -22.59
N GLU A 327 -11.38 -13.97 -21.60
CA GLU A 327 -12.00 -12.66 -21.55
C GLU A 327 -11.00 -11.70 -20.89
N LEU A 328 -11.07 -10.41 -21.25
CA LEU A 328 -10.43 -9.39 -20.43
C LEU A 328 -10.89 -9.63 -19.00
N PRO A 329 -9.98 -9.86 -18.02
CA PRO A 329 -10.40 -9.64 -16.64
C PRO A 329 -11.01 -8.24 -16.62
N PRO A 330 -12.22 -8.06 -16.03
CA PRO A 330 -12.77 -6.72 -15.89
C PRO A 330 -11.66 -5.82 -15.36
N GLU A 331 -11.48 -4.65 -15.98
CA GLU A 331 -10.44 -3.71 -15.51
C GLU A 331 -10.61 -3.60 -14.00
N PRO A 332 -9.53 -3.81 -13.21
CA PRO A 332 -9.65 -3.92 -11.78
C PRO A 332 -10.37 -2.69 -11.26
N LEU A 333 -11.48 -2.95 -10.58
CA LEU A 333 -12.20 -1.97 -9.82
C LEU A 333 -11.31 -1.62 -8.62
N VAL A 334 -10.50 -0.57 -8.74
CA VAL A 334 -9.56 -0.19 -7.68
C VAL A 334 -10.35 0.56 -6.62
N ILE A 335 -10.74 -0.17 -5.58
CA ILE A 335 -11.44 0.39 -4.43
C ILE A 335 -10.46 0.50 -3.25
N HIS A 336 -10.17 1.74 -2.84
CA HIS A 336 -9.44 2.07 -1.62
C HIS A 336 -10.42 2.22 -0.46
N VAL A 337 -10.31 1.36 0.55
CA VAL A 337 -11.10 1.53 1.77
C VAL A 337 -10.34 2.44 2.74
N HIS A 338 -10.91 3.60 3.04
CA HIS A 338 -10.43 4.52 4.07
C HIS A 338 -11.24 4.32 5.35
N GLN A 339 -10.61 3.98 6.46
CA GLN A 339 -11.30 3.92 7.73
C GLN A 339 -11.15 5.27 8.45
N SER A 340 -12.26 5.86 8.87
CA SER A 340 -12.26 6.96 9.82
C SER A 340 -12.90 6.46 11.11
N ALA A 341 -12.13 6.30 12.18
CA ALA A 341 -12.72 6.21 13.50
C ALA A 341 -13.55 7.48 13.73
N SER A 342 -14.81 7.36 14.13
CA SER A 342 -15.57 8.54 14.54
C SER A 342 -14.82 9.24 15.66
N GLU A 343 -14.60 10.55 15.56
CA GLU A 343 -13.97 11.39 16.60
C GLU A 343 -14.67 11.35 17.98
N ASN A 344 -15.76 10.57 18.13
CA ASN A 344 -16.41 10.32 19.40
C ASN A 344 -15.99 8.99 20.01
N ASP A 345 -15.03 9.14 20.91
CA ASP A 345 -14.30 8.21 21.76
C ASP A 345 -15.18 7.44 22.79
N SER A 346 -16.36 6.91 22.45
CA SER A 346 -17.23 6.36 23.52
C SER A 346 -18.18 5.19 23.27
N LEU A 347 -18.18 4.47 22.14
CA LEU A 347 -19.04 3.27 22.02
C LEU A 347 -18.31 2.12 21.34
N GLU A 348 -17.88 1.14 22.14
CA GLU A 348 -17.67 -0.22 21.66
C GLU A 348 -18.93 -0.67 20.89
N GLY A 349 -18.87 -0.69 19.54
CA GLY A 349 -19.93 -1.24 18.70
C GLY A 349 -20.41 -0.38 17.53
N GLN A 350 -20.10 0.92 17.45
CA GLN A 350 -20.49 1.77 16.31
C GLN A 350 -19.29 2.15 15.43
N MET A 351 -19.50 2.20 14.12
CA MET A 351 -18.40 2.35 13.15
C MET A 351 -18.74 3.22 11.96
N ALA A 352 -17.73 3.90 11.42
CA ALA A 352 -17.75 4.55 10.12
C ALA A 352 -16.58 4.03 9.28
N THR A 353 -16.82 3.57 8.06
CA THR A 353 -15.75 3.20 7.12
C THR A 353 -16.06 3.70 5.73
N SER A 354 -15.13 4.45 5.15
CA SER A 354 -15.23 5.01 3.82
C SER A 354 -14.65 4.03 2.80
N ILE A 355 -15.34 3.92 1.67
CA ILE A 355 -14.91 3.17 0.50
C ILE A 355 -14.79 4.21 -0.62
N ILE A 356 -13.55 4.49 -1.04
CA ILE A 356 -13.23 5.44 -2.11
C ILE A 356 -12.51 4.71 -3.23
N GLY A 357 -13.00 4.72 -4.46
CA GLY A 357 -12.37 3.93 -5.53
C GLY A 357 -12.58 4.49 -6.92
N THR A 358 -11.71 4.08 -7.85
CA THR A 358 -11.89 4.31 -9.28
C THR A 358 -12.66 3.13 -9.88
N VAL A 359 -13.79 3.42 -10.53
CA VAL A 359 -14.66 2.39 -11.11
C VAL A 359 -14.42 2.28 -12.62
N SER A 360 -13.67 1.26 -13.03
CA SER A 360 -13.47 0.97 -14.45
C SER A 360 -14.60 0.10 -14.99
N GLY A 361 -15.17 0.45 -16.16
CA GLY A 361 -16.23 -0.33 -16.81
C GLY A 361 -17.68 0.07 -16.46
N ALA A 362 -17.89 1.03 -15.56
CA ALA A 362 -19.19 1.67 -15.32
C ALA A 362 -19.28 2.99 -16.11
N PRO A 363 -20.12 3.09 -17.17
CA PRO A 363 -20.20 4.30 -17.97
C PRO A 363 -20.57 5.53 -17.13
N GLY A 364 -19.63 6.48 -17.00
CA GLY A 364 -19.86 7.77 -16.34
C GLY A 364 -19.76 7.74 -14.82
N VAL A 365 -19.12 6.74 -14.21
CA VAL A 365 -18.67 6.77 -12.81
C VAL A 365 -17.15 6.90 -12.83
N GLU A 366 -16.63 8.08 -12.46
CA GLU A 366 -15.18 8.37 -12.49
C GLU A 366 -14.51 8.09 -11.13
N GLU A 367 -15.27 8.25 -10.04
CA GLU A 367 -14.88 7.99 -8.67
C GLU A 367 -16.12 7.51 -7.91
N LEU A 368 -15.92 6.70 -6.88
CA LEU A 368 -16.98 6.26 -5.98
C LEU A 368 -16.61 6.67 -4.57
N GLY A 369 -17.45 7.48 -3.91
CA GLY A 369 -17.27 7.88 -2.51
C GLY A 369 -18.46 7.51 -1.63
N LEU A 370 -18.31 6.50 -0.78
CA LEU A 370 -19.35 6.10 0.18
C LEU A 370 -18.80 5.80 1.57
N LEU A 371 -19.69 5.79 2.55
CA LEU A 371 -19.38 5.44 3.93
C LEU A 371 -20.40 4.41 4.45
N LEU A 372 -19.92 3.25 4.91
CA LEU A 372 -20.72 2.26 5.61
C LEU A 372 -20.70 2.52 7.10
N ILE A 373 -21.89 2.56 7.70
CA ILE A 373 -22.08 2.78 9.13
C ILE A 373 -22.93 1.65 9.70
N GLY A 374 -22.51 1.02 10.78
CA GLY A 374 -23.29 -0.08 11.35
C GLY A 374 -22.81 -0.57 12.71
N GLU A 375 -23.63 -1.40 13.34
CA GLU A 375 -23.31 -2.11 14.58
C GLU A 375 -23.09 -3.60 14.31
N TYR A 376 -21.87 -4.07 14.54
CA TYR A 376 -21.48 -5.45 14.27
C TYR A 376 -21.69 -6.35 15.48
N ASN A 377 -22.43 -7.44 15.28
CA ASN A 377 -22.66 -8.46 16.30
C ASN A 377 -21.76 -9.68 16.04
N ALA A 378 -20.64 -9.75 16.78
CA ALA A 378 -19.67 -10.82 16.64
C ALA A 378 -20.23 -12.23 16.92
N ALA A 379 -21.21 -12.35 17.83
CA ALA A 379 -21.84 -13.64 18.14
C ALA A 379 -22.71 -14.17 16.99
N ARG A 380 -23.22 -13.27 16.14
CA ARG A 380 -24.07 -13.62 14.98
C ARG A 380 -23.31 -13.56 13.64
N GLY A 381 -22.07 -13.07 13.65
CA GLY A 381 -21.27 -12.89 12.43
C GLY A 381 -21.88 -11.91 11.43
N ARG A 382 -22.64 -10.92 11.90
CA ARG A 382 -23.35 -9.96 11.03
C ARG A 382 -23.61 -8.62 11.71
N PHE A 383 -23.96 -7.61 10.94
CA PHE A 383 -24.45 -6.33 11.43
C PHE A 383 -25.90 -6.42 11.89
N ASP A 384 -26.22 -5.96 13.11
CA ASP A 384 -27.61 -5.88 13.59
C ASP A 384 -28.36 -4.71 12.90
N TRP A 385 -27.63 -3.65 12.51
CA TRP A 385 -28.07 -2.64 11.55
C TRP A 385 -26.90 -2.13 10.71
N LEU A 386 -27.21 -1.67 9.49
CA LEU A 386 -26.25 -1.15 8.52
C LEU A 386 -26.90 0.03 7.77
N ASN A 387 -26.10 1.05 7.50
CA ASN A 387 -26.45 2.25 6.75
C ASN A 387 -25.37 2.52 5.69
N LEU A 388 -25.76 3.13 4.57
CA LEU A 388 -24.86 3.63 3.52
C LEU A 388 -25.03 5.13 3.43
N LEU A 389 -23.96 5.88 3.69
CA LEU A 389 -23.88 7.32 3.49
C LEU A 389 -23.18 7.61 2.16
N LEU A 390 -23.76 8.50 1.37
CA LEU A 390 -23.18 9.01 0.13
C LEU A 390 -22.37 10.27 0.45
N LEU A 391 -21.09 10.30 0.08
CA LEU A 391 -20.17 11.38 0.45
C LEU A 391 -20.36 12.67 -0.39
N ASP A 392 -21.14 12.61 -1.46
CA ASP A 392 -21.48 13.80 -2.25
C ASP A 392 -22.33 14.80 -1.47
N ASP A 393 -22.09 16.09 -1.70
CA ASP A 393 -22.93 17.18 -1.18
C ASP A 393 -24.24 17.30 -1.97
N ILE A 394 -25.34 16.99 -1.30
CA ILE A 394 -26.70 17.02 -1.82
C ILE A 394 -27.51 18.21 -1.30
N ALA A 395 -26.89 19.25 -0.74
CA ALA A 395 -27.59 20.39 -0.12
C ALA A 395 -28.70 21.03 -1.00
N LYS A 396 -28.56 20.94 -2.33
CA LYS A 396 -29.55 21.48 -3.30
C LYS A 396 -30.74 20.54 -3.58
N GLN A 397 -30.71 19.29 -3.10
CA GLN A 397 -31.69 18.24 -3.43
C GLN A 397 -32.72 18.05 -2.32
N THR A 398 -33.67 18.97 -2.23
CA THR A 398 -34.66 18.98 -1.15
C THR A 398 -35.64 17.81 -1.17
N GLY A 399 -35.75 17.07 -2.28
CA GLY A 399 -36.68 15.96 -2.45
C GLY A 399 -36.16 14.61 -1.92
N VAL A 400 -34.88 14.51 -1.54
CA VAL A 400 -34.29 13.27 -1.01
C VAL A 400 -34.89 12.90 0.35
N LYS A 401 -35.18 13.89 1.20
CA LYS A 401 -35.81 13.69 2.51
C LYS A 401 -37.22 13.09 2.45
N ASP A 402 -37.86 13.13 1.29
CA ASP A 402 -39.21 12.59 1.09
C ASP A 402 -39.19 11.07 0.82
N CYS A 403 -38.00 10.48 0.64
CA CYS A 403 -37.83 9.04 0.45
C CYS A 403 -37.86 8.29 1.80
N PRO A 404 -38.80 7.36 2.03
CA PRO A 404 -38.92 6.65 3.30
C PRO A 404 -37.66 5.86 3.67
N GLY A 405 -37.13 6.04 4.88
CA GLY A 405 -35.91 5.33 5.32
C GLY A 405 -34.61 5.88 4.73
N VAL A 406 -34.67 7.06 4.10
CA VAL A 406 -33.51 7.89 3.80
C VAL A 406 -33.50 9.06 4.78
N ARG A 407 -32.34 9.31 5.38
CA ARG A 407 -32.12 10.45 6.28
C ARG A 407 -31.06 11.38 5.70
N ILE A 408 -31.14 12.65 6.06
CA ILE A 408 -30.18 13.67 5.65
C ILE A 408 -29.32 14.00 6.87
N GLU A 409 -28.01 13.98 6.69
CA GLU A 409 -27.07 14.44 7.70
C GLU A 409 -26.31 15.67 7.20
N ASP A 410 -26.27 16.72 8.03
CA ASP A 410 -25.49 17.93 7.77
C ASP A 410 -24.24 17.87 8.65
N TRP A 411 -23.07 17.75 8.02
CA TRP A 411 -21.79 17.62 8.70
C TRP A 411 -21.05 18.98 8.76
N GLY A 412 -21.74 20.10 8.49
CA GLY A 412 -21.17 21.44 8.51
C GLY A 412 -20.21 21.67 7.34
N ASN A 413 -18.92 21.92 7.64
CA ASN A 413 -17.88 22.17 6.62
C ASN A 413 -17.63 20.97 5.67
N GLY A 414 -18.30 19.83 5.88
CA GLY A 414 -18.25 18.63 5.02
C GLY A 414 -19.38 18.51 3.98
N GLY A 415 -20.44 19.32 4.07
CA GLY A 415 -21.60 19.24 3.17
C GLY A 415 -22.81 18.52 3.77
N VAL A 416 -23.88 18.41 2.97
CA VAL A 416 -25.13 17.74 3.35
C VAL A 416 -25.21 16.41 2.62
N HIS A 417 -25.36 15.30 3.35
CA HIS A 417 -25.24 13.95 2.80
C HIS A 417 -26.54 13.15 2.93
N ALA A 418 -26.76 12.24 1.99
CA ALA A 418 -27.85 11.25 2.06
C ALA A 418 -27.36 9.99 2.77
N VAL A 419 -28.18 9.46 3.69
CA VAL A 419 -27.93 8.18 4.33
C VAL A 419 -29.12 7.24 4.09
N VAL A 420 -28.81 6.09 3.52
CA VAL A 420 -29.74 4.99 3.26
C VAL A 420 -29.67 3.99 4.39
N ASP A 421 -30.81 3.76 5.05
CA ASP A 421 -30.92 2.68 6.03
C ASP A 421 -31.13 1.33 5.33
N PHE A 422 -30.52 0.27 5.84
CA PHE A 422 -30.85 -1.09 5.40
C PHE A 422 -31.89 -1.75 6.30
N SER A 423 -32.81 -2.51 5.70
CA SER A 423 -33.62 -3.49 6.41
C SER A 423 -32.89 -4.83 6.44
N VAL A 424 -32.84 -5.48 7.59
CA VAL A 424 -32.20 -6.79 7.74
C VAL A 424 -33.27 -7.87 7.79
N LEU A 425 -33.24 -8.79 6.82
CA LEU A 425 -34.10 -9.98 6.80
C LEU A 425 -33.23 -11.23 6.62
N GLY A 426 -33.07 -12.01 7.70
CA GLY A 426 -32.20 -13.18 7.67
C GLY A 426 -30.74 -12.79 7.42
N LYS A 427 -30.16 -13.24 6.31
CA LYS A 427 -28.80 -12.91 5.87
C LYS A 427 -28.77 -11.85 4.76
N SER A 428 -29.86 -11.11 4.57
CA SER A 428 -29.99 -10.13 3.49
C SER A 428 -30.22 -8.73 4.06
N TYR A 429 -29.51 -7.76 3.49
CA TYR A 429 -29.67 -6.33 3.76
C TYR A 429 -30.32 -5.69 2.53
N PHE A 430 -31.41 -4.96 2.74
CA PHE A 430 -32.18 -4.29 1.68
C PHE A 430 -32.14 -2.78 1.88
N ALA A 431 -31.59 -2.06 0.93
CA ALA A 431 -31.53 -0.60 0.95
C ALA A 431 -32.96 -0.02 0.92
N LYS A 432 -33.36 0.72 1.95
CA LYS A 432 -34.71 1.27 1.99
C LYS A 432 -34.85 2.37 0.94
N SER A 433 -35.90 2.24 0.12
CA SER A 433 -36.29 3.26 -0.88
C SER A 433 -35.16 3.67 -1.83
N ALA A 434 -34.30 2.72 -2.21
CA ALA A 434 -33.17 2.98 -3.10
C ALA A 434 -33.61 3.63 -4.44
N ASP A 435 -34.66 3.11 -5.08
CA ASP A 435 -35.21 3.70 -6.31
C ASP A 435 -35.67 5.15 -6.13
N CYS A 436 -36.32 5.45 -4.99
CA CYS A 436 -36.74 6.81 -4.68
C CYS A 436 -35.52 7.71 -4.54
N LEU A 437 -34.52 7.30 -3.76
CA LEU A 437 -33.30 8.06 -3.55
C LEU A 437 -32.62 8.37 -4.89
N ILE A 438 -32.35 7.34 -5.69
CA ILE A 438 -31.64 7.45 -6.97
C ILE A 438 -32.37 8.40 -7.91
N SER A 439 -33.71 8.39 -7.93
CA SER A 439 -34.51 9.31 -8.75
C SER A 439 -34.45 10.79 -8.32
N LYS A 440 -33.95 11.07 -7.10
CA LYS A 440 -33.88 12.41 -6.49
C LYS A 440 -32.46 12.95 -6.35
N LEU A 441 -31.45 12.12 -6.61
CA LEU A 441 -30.05 12.50 -6.55
C LEU A 441 -29.60 13.23 -7.83
N PRO A 442 -28.51 14.02 -7.78
CA PRO A 442 -27.86 14.54 -8.97
C PRO A 442 -27.42 13.39 -9.89
N GLU A 443 -27.34 13.64 -11.20
CA GLU A 443 -27.12 12.57 -12.20
C GLU A 443 -25.88 11.70 -11.92
N ASN A 444 -24.75 12.29 -11.53
CA ASN A 444 -23.53 11.55 -11.20
C ASN A 444 -23.69 10.73 -9.91
N THR A 445 -24.13 11.36 -8.82
CA THR A 445 -24.39 10.70 -7.53
C THR A 445 -25.44 9.59 -7.65
N ALA A 446 -26.45 9.78 -8.50
CA ALA A 446 -27.48 8.78 -8.79
C ALA A 446 -26.88 7.55 -9.48
N ARG A 447 -25.98 7.75 -10.45
CA ARG A 447 -25.24 6.67 -11.12
C ARG A 447 -24.34 5.92 -10.14
N GLU A 448 -23.63 6.62 -9.26
CA GLU A 448 -22.80 6.02 -8.22
C GLU A 448 -23.63 5.17 -7.24
N ALA A 449 -24.71 5.74 -6.69
CA ALA A 449 -25.60 5.03 -5.77
C ALA A 449 -26.24 3.79 -6.42
N GLU A 450 -26.70 3.90 -7.66
CA GLU A 450 -27.24 2.78 -8.44
C GLU A 450 -26.18 1.68 -8.65
N PHE A 451 -24.96 2.08 -9.02
CA PHE A 451 -23.87 1.16 -9.26
C PHE A 451 -23.53 0.37 -7.99
N VAL A 452 -23.34 1.04 -6.85
CA VAL A 452 -23.02 0.40 -5.57
C VAL A 452 -24.10 -0.57 -5.14
N LEU A 453 -25.35 -0.10 -5.08
CA LEU A 453 -26.45 -0.88 -4.51
C LEU A 453 -26.75 -2.12 -5.36
N THR A 454 -26.51 -2.03 -6.67
CA THR A 454 -26.69 -3.15 -7.60
C THR A 454 -25.49 -4.10 -7.59
N ASN A 455 -24.27 -3.58 -7.49
CA ASN A 455 -23.04 -4.36 -7.70
C ASN A 455 -22.24 -4.61 -6.41
N PHE A 456 -22.83 -4.41 -5.23
CA PHE A 456 -22.12 -4.55 -3.95
C PHE A 456 -21.46 -5.94 -3.81
N GLY A 457 -22.14 -6.99 -4.27
CA GLY A 457 -21.61 -8.35 -4.29
C GLY A 457 -20.35 -8.49 -5.16
N ASP A 458 -20.35 -7.87 -6.34
CA ASP A 458 -19.21 -7.87 -7.25
C ASP A 458 -18.05 -7.03 -6.73
N ILE A 459 -18.35 -5.89 -6.08
CA ILE A 459 -17.36 -5.08 -5.35
C ILE A 459 -16.63 -5.94 -4.31
N ALA A 460 -17.37 -6.63 -3.44
CA ALA A 460 -16.78 -7.47 -2.41
C ALA A 460 -15.96 -8.63 -3.00
N ARG A 461 -16.44 -9.27 -4.07
CA ARG A 461 -15.69 -10.31 -4.80
C ARG A 461 -14.41 -9.77 -5.41
N SER A 462 -14.44 -8.58 -6.01
CA SER A 462 -13.25 -7.92 -6.56
C SER A 462 -12.22 -7.69 -5.47
N MET A 463 -12.64 -7.15 -4.32
CA MET A 463 -11.74 -6.88 -3.19
C MET A 463 -11.07 -8.15 -2.61
N VAL A 464 -11.75 -9.29 -2.67
CA VAL A 464 -11.16 -10.58 -2.31
C VAL A 464 -10.14 -11.02 -3.37
N ALA A 465 -10.51 -10.91 -4.65
CA ALA A 465 -9.69 -11.39 -5.77
C ALA A 465 -8.42 -10.54 -5.99
N ASP A 466 -8.49 -9.24 -5.79
CA ASP A 466 -7.37 -8.30 -5.97
C ASP A 466 -6.49 -8.17 -4.71
N GLY A 467 -6.88 -8.80 -3.60
CA GLY A 467 -6.13 -8.80 -2.35
C GLY A 467 -6.19 -7.46 -1.61
N THR A 468 -7.14 -6.58 -1.91
CA THR A 468 -7.35 -5.30 -1.18
C THR A 468 -8.13 -5.49 0.12
N LEU A 469 -8.95 -6.55 0.24
CA LEU A 469 -9.74 -6.84 1.42
C LEU A 469 -8.94 -6.94 2.74
N PRO A 470 -7.72 -7.53 2.78
CA PRO A 470 -6.84 -7.45 3.96
C PRO A 470 -6.59 -6.03 4.49
N GLY A 471 -6.68 -5.00 3.64
CA GLY A 471 -6.60 -3.59 4.02
C GLY A 471 -7.80 -3.08 4.83
N VAL A 472 -8.92 -3.80 4.84
CA VAL A 472 -10.08 -3.52 5.71
C VAL A 472 -9.75 -4.04 7.11
N THR A 473 -9.31 -3.17 8.01
CA THR A 473 -8.82 -3.59 9.33
C THR A 473 -9.93 -4.02 10.31
N HIS A 474 -11.17 -3.57 10.09
CA HIS A 474 -12.25 -3.84 11.05
C HIS A 474 -12.81 -5.26 10.85
N PRO A 475 -12.74 -6.14 11.85
CA PRO A 475 -13.08 -7.55 11.71
C PRO A 475 -14.54 -7.78 11.31
N GLY A 476 -15.46 -6.94 11.77
CA GLY A 476 -16.86 -7.03 11.39
C GLY A 476 -17.16 -6.61 9.94
N LEU A 477 -16.48 -5.60 9.43
CA LEU A 477 -16.67 -5.16 8.04
C LEU A 477 -15.97 -6.13 7.09
N ARG A 478 -14.77 -6.58 7.45
CA ARG A 478 -14.08 -7.65 6.73
C ARG A 478 -14.97 -8.90 6.67
N GLY A 479 -15.50 -9.34 7.81
CA GLY A 479 -16.41 -10.50 7.85
C GLY A 479 -17.68 -10.32 7.01
N LEU A 480 -18.23 -9.10 6.97
CA LEU A 480 -19.35 -8.77 6.07
C LEU A 480 -18.94 -8.90 4.59
N LEU A 481 -17.83 -8.27 4.18
CA LEU A 481 -17.34 -8.32 2.80
C LEU A 481 -16.96 -9.75 2.37
N GLU A 482 -16.32 -10.53 3.25
CA GLU A 482 -16.04 -11.95 3.03
C GLU A 482 -17.34 -12.74 2.82
N SER A 483 -18.32 -12.54 3.71
CA SER A 483 -19.62 -13.23 3.63
C SER A 483 -20.40 -12.83 2.38
N VAL A 484 -20.31 -11.56 1.96
CA VAL A 484 -20.95 -11.07 0.73
C VAL A 484 -20.25 -11.63 -0.50
N ALA A 485 -18.91 -11.64 -0.51
CA ALA A 485 -18.12 -12.21 -1.61
C ALA A 485 -18.38 -13.71 -1.77
N ALA A 486 -18.53 -14.44 -0.66
CA ALA A 486 -18.89 -15.86 -0.63
C ALA A 486 -20.37 -16.13 -0.97
N GLY A 487 -21.22 -15.10 -1.03
CA GLY A 487 -22.66 -15.23 -1.26
C GLY A 487 -23.47 -15.68 -0.03
N ASP A 488 -22.86 -15.73 1.15
CA ASP A 488 -23.52 -16.04 2.42
C ASP A 488 -24.44 -14.90 2.89
N ILE A 489 -24.04 -13.66 2.62
CA ILE A 489 -24.83 -12.45 2.86
C ILE A 489 -25.11 -11.78 1.52
N THR A 490 -26.30 -11.19 1.38
CA THR A 490 -26.64 -10.39 0.20
C THR A 490 -26.96 -8.97 0.60
N ILE A 491 -26.42 -8.01 -0.14
CA ILE A 491 -26.79 -6.59 -0.07
C ILE A 491 -27.53 -6.29 -1.36
N GLN A 492 -28.76 -5.83 -1.23
CA GLN A 492 -29.69 -5.63 -2.33
C GLN A 492 -30.25 -4.22 -2.30
N LYS A 493 -30.49 -3.71 -3.51
CA LYS A 493 -31.26 -2.50 -3.76
C LYS A 493 -32.71 -2.63 -3.26
#